data_AF-A0A4U1BYS5-F1
#
_entry.id   AF-A0A4U1BYS5-F1
#
_cell.length_a   1.000
_cell.length_b   1.000
_cell.length_c   1.000
_cell.angle_alpha   90.00
_cell.angle_beta   90.00
_cell.angle_gamma   90.00
#
_symmetry.space_group_name_H-M   'P 1'
#
loop_
_entity.id
_entity.type
_entity.pdbx_description
1 polymer ?
#
loop_
_entity_poly.entity_id
_entity_poly.type
_entity_poly.pdbx_seq_one_letter_code
_entity_poly.pdbx_strand_id
1 'polypeptide(L)'
;MKKKLIQSLTLLSVTMILTASCKKEAEFNSLNEGNFTDTAGTLKGVAPFPIGFAVDNSAFANDPRYKSTIVREASIITFENAMKYGSIVRDNGEFNFAAADALASAATAAGLSIHGHTLVWHSQQNLTYLNSLGGSPAPVVVNLLNNGGFELGTGTTFTNWSAYNGAASFSSGTGGEVRTGARSLKATVAAAGQSFNVQLASDLMPTKVGVRYKFSFYIKAAAPAGRMRVSTGPSAQYQGDQTIGTDWQLINYEFEARDANTRVLLDLGAVANTYFIDDATFVDATPVPAPDLGQVRVRVDAAMKNYIQGLINRYKTRGVKSWDVVNEVFADDGNLRTGPNTGTTYHWFSTLGRNYIADAFKYAREADASAELYINDYNLEQNDQVKVDSLIRFVTRLKSQGIPIDGIGTQMHINTNSSRAGIINSLRKLGATGLKVKITELDIRVNVANATTYSPSSFTLALQAEMYQFVIAQYMKYVPAPQRAGITIWGVDDPKGWLNTAVRPEYALLFNADYSKKPAYSAVKQALQGK
;
A
#
# COMPACT_ATOMS: atom_id res chain seq x y z
N MET A 1 -34.14 -82.61 55.82
CA MET A 1 -34.54 -81.27 55.32
C MET A 1 -33.48 -80.77 54.34
N LYS A 2 -33.91 -80.47 53.11
CA LYS A 2 -33.38 -79.53 52.08
C LYS A 2 -31.90 -79.08 52.21
N LYS A 3 -31.04 -79.11 51.20
CA LYS A 3 -31.17 -79.12 49.73
C LYS A 3 -29.75 -79.29 49.15
N LYS A 4 -29.64 -80.12 48.10
CA LYS A 4 -28.94 -79.93 46.80
C LYS A 4 -27.68 -79.03 46.75
N LEU A 5 -26.63 -79.31 45.99
CA LEU A 5 -26.19 -80.39 45.09
C LEU A 5 -24.93 -79.77 44.41
N ILE A 6 -23.82 -80.53 44.26
CA ILE A 6 -22.88 -80.60 43.09
C ILE A 6 -22.29 -79.28 42.50
N GLN A 7 -21.06 -79.15 42.00
CA GLN A 7 -19.74 -79.83 42.03
C GLN A 7 -18.78 -78.84 41.33
N SER A 8 -17.53 -78.78 41.80
CA SER A 8 -16.27 -78.70 41.01
C SER A 8 -15.88 -77.49 40.14
N LEU A 9 -14.59 -77.11 40.34
CA LEU A 9 -13.55 -76.78 39.35
C LEU A 9 -13.32 -75.30 38.88
N THR A 10 -12.32 -74.70 39.55
CA THR A 10 -11.07 -74.08 39.05
C THR A 10 -11.03 -73.04 37.91
N LEU A 11 -10.49 -71.87 38.31
CA LEU A 11 -9.74 -70.81 37.60
C LEU A 11 -10.43 -69.96 36.52
N LEU A 12 -10.66 -68.68 36.86
CA LEU A 12 -10.66 -67.59 35.88
C LEU A 12 -9.98 -66.34 36.45
N SER A 13 -9.02 -65.84 35.68
CA SER A 13 -8.16 -64.68 35.90
C SER A 13 -8.96 -63.39 36.07
N VAL A 14 -8.62 -62.57 37.07
CA VAL A 14 -9.16 -61.22 37.24
C VAL A 14 -8.34 -60.26 36.39
N THR A 15 -8.86 -59.88 35.23
CA THR A 15 -8.42 -58.67 34.51
C THR A 15 -9.50 -57.61 34.68
N MET A 16 -9.27 -56.67 35.59
CA MET A 16 -10.13 -55.51 35.80
C MET A 16 -9.93 -54.54 34.63
N ILE A 17 -10.87 -54.55 33.68
CA ILE A 17 -10.93 -53.53 32.61
C ILE A 17 -11.50 -52.25 33.23
N LEU A 18 -10.66 -51.23 33.42
CA LEU A 18 -11.11 -49.86 33.60
C LEU A 18 -11.82 -49.43 32.31
N THR A 19 -13.14 -49.31 32.35
CA THR A 19 -13.91 -48.63 31.33
C THR A 19 -13.69 -47.12 31.49
N ALA A 20 -12.62 -46.61 30.87
CA ALA A 20 -12.56 -45.21 30.52
C ALA A 20 -13.75 -44.93 29.59
N SER A 21 -14.74 -44.20 30.09
CA SER A 21 -15.81 -43.63 29.30
C SER A 21 -15.21 -42.60 28.35
N CYS A 22 -14.60 -43.05 27.26
CA CYS A 22 -14.40 -42.25 26.07
C CYS A 22 -15.78 -41.78 25.62
N LYS A 23 -16.15 -40.54 25.95
CA LYS A 23 -17.14 -39.82 25.17
C LYS A 23 -16.57 -39.78 23.76
N LYS A 24 -17.08 -40.63 22.88
CA LYS A 24 -16.84 -40.59 21.44
C LYS A 24 -17.13 -39.13 21.03
N GLU A 25 -16.11 -38.38 20.58
CA GLU A 25 -16.40 -37.15 19.87
C GLU A 25 -17.35 -37.52 18.72
N ALA A 26 -18.42 -36.73 18.54
CA ALA A 26 -19.37 -36.97 17.46
C ALA A 26 -18.59 -37.17 16.16
N GLU A 27 -18.88 -38.23 15.42
CA GLU A 27 -18.26 -38.48 14.12
C GLU A 27 -18.58 -37.28 13.20
N PHE A 28 -17.58 -36.41 12.97
CA PHE A 28 -17.69 -35.17 12.19
C PHE A 28 -17.78 -35.43 10.66
N ASN A 29 -18.32 -36.57 10.23
CA ASN A 29 -18.40 -36.98 8.83
C ASN A 29 -19.82 -37.26 8.32
N SER A 30 -20.88 -37.05 9.13
CA SER A 30 -22.23 -36.94 8.57
C SER A 30 -22.42 -35.51 8.07
N LEU A 31 -22.40 -35.30 6.75
CA LEU A 31 -22.88 -34.05 6.15
C LEU A 31 -24.26 -33.74 6.72
N ASN A 32 -24.39 -32.63 7.45
CA ASN A 32 -25.71 -32.15 7.81
C ASN A 32 -26.30 -31.50 6.56
N GLU A 33 -26.97 -32.30 5.71
CA GLU A 33 -27.84 -31.81 4.63
C GLU A 33 -29.12 -31.16 5.19
N GLY A 34 -29.17 -30.90 6.49
CA GLY A 34 -30.32 -30.40 7.20
C GLY A 34 -30.98 -29.22 6.51
N ASN A 35 -32.30 -29.17 6.62
CA ASN A 35 -33.06 -27.98 6.24
C ASN A 35 -32.58 -26.79 7.08
N PHE A 36 -31.73 -25.94 6.49
CA PHE A 36 -31.32 -24.65 7.06
C PHE A 36 -32.51 -23.68 7.02
N THR A 37 -33.53 -23.96 7.82
CA THR A 37 -34.72 -23.12 7.95
C THR A 37 -34.38 -21.89 8.78
N ASP A 38 -34.81 -20.74 8.29
CA ASP A 38 -34.60 -19.48 8.98
C ASP A 38 -35.34 -19.47 10.33
N THR A 39 -34.69 -18.97 11.38
CA THR A 39 -35.29 -18.83 12.71
C THR A 39 -35.72 -17.38 12.97
N ALA A 40 -36.60 -17.16 13.95
CA ALA A 40 -37.09 -15.83 14.29
C ALA A 40 -35.95 -14.87 14.72
N GLY A 41 -36.10 -13.58 14.39
CA GLY A 41 -35.15 -12.52 14.72
C GLY A 41 -34.17 -12.17 13.60
N THR A 42 -33.27 -11.22 13.89
CA THR A 42 -32.19 -10.76 12.99
C THR A 42 -30.85 -11.28 13.49
N LEU A 43 -29.80 -11.25 12.66
CA LEU A 43 -28.47 -11.69 13.07
C LEU A 43 -27.97 -10.94 14.32
N LYS A 44 -28.00 -9.60 14.30
CA LYS A 44 -27.65 -8.77 15.47
C LYS A 44 -28.53 -8.99 16.70
N GLY A 45 -29.78 -9.44 16.50
CA GLY A 45 -30.71 -9.69 17.60
C GLY A 45 -30.42 -10.98 18.35
N VAL A 46 -29.74 -11.94 17.71
CA VAL A 46 -29.42 -13.25 18.30
C VAL A 46 -27.94 -13.40 18.67
N ALA A 47 -27.07 -12.55 18.12
CA ALA A 47 -25.63 -12.60 18.37
C ALA A 47 -25.29 -12.07 19.79
N PRO A 48 -24.46 -12.80 20.57
CA PRO A 48 -24.02 -12.36 21.90
C PRO A 48 -22.85 -11.37 21.88
N PHE A 49 -22.40 -10.97 20.68
CA PHE A 49 -21.29 -10.06 20.41
C PHE A 49 -21.58 -9.27 19.12
N PRO A 50 -20.78 -8.25 18.76
CA PRO A 50 -20.98 -7.53 17.52
C PRO A 50 -20.93 -8.44 16.29
N ILE A 51 -22.01 -8.48 15.52
CA ILE A 51 -22.05 -9.07 14.19
C ILE A 51 -22.23 -7.99 13.13
N GLY A 52 -21.53 -8.13 12.01
CA GLY A 52 -21.41 -7.07 11.02
C GLY A 52 -21.13 -7.52 9.60
N PHE A 53 -21.05 -6.53 8.71
CA PHE A 53 -20.69 -6.69 7.30
C PHE A 53 -19.58 -5.70 6.90
N ALA A 54 -18.72 -6.11 5.99
CA ALA A 54 -17.96 -5.18 5.17
C ALA A 54 -18.89 -4.52 4.16
N VAL A 55 -18.75 -3.21 3.97
CA VAL A 55 -19.65 -2.43 3.14
C VAL A 55 -18.92 -1.73 2.00
N ASP A 56 -19.49 -1.85 0.81
CA ASP A 56 -19.12 -1.04 -0.35
C ASP A 56 -19.65 0.39 -0.16
N ASN A 57 -18.82 1.36 -0.53
CA ASN A 57 -19.14 2.78 -0.34
C ASN A 57 -20.34 3.21 -1.20
N SER A 58 -20.35 2.82 -2.47
CA SER A 58 -21.38 3.24 -3.41
C SER A 58 -22.72 2.59 -3.10
N ALA A 59 -22.72 1.28 -2.85
CA ALA A 59 -23.92 0.52 -2.54
C ALA A 59 -24.55 0.99 -1.22
N PHE A 60 -23.76 1.27 -0.19
CA PHE A 60 -24.29 1.78 1.07
C PHE A 60 -24.94 3.16 0.94
N ALA A 61 -24.42 4.01 0.05
CA ALA A 61 -24.97 5.33 -0.22
C ALA A 61 -26.22 5.27 -1.11
N ASN A 62 -26.21 4.42 -2.14
CA ASN A 62 -27.12 4.54 -3.28
C ASN A 62 -28.12 3.39 -3.43
N ASP A 63 -27.94 2.25 -2.76
CA ASP A 63 -28.85 1.11 -2.81
C ASP A 63 -29.66 0.98 -1.49
N PRO A 64 -30.95 1.36 -1.48
CA PRO A 64 -31.78 1.27 -0.28
C PRO A 64 -31.97 -0.17 0.25
N ARG A 65 -31.94 -1.18 -0.62
CA ARG A 65 -32.06 -2.59 -0.19
C ARG A 65 -30.77 -3.08 0.44
N TYR A 66 -29.62 -2.67 -0.10
CA TYR A 66 -28.31 -2.91 0.51
C TYR A 66 -28.25 -2.33 1.92
N LYS A 67 -28.53 -1.02 2.04
CA LYS A 67 -28.49 -0.30 3.32
C LYS A 67 -29.49 -0.89 4.32
N SER A 68 -30.75 -1.12 3.93
CA SER A 68 -31.77 -1.66 4.84
C SER A 68 -31.46 -3.08 5.31
N THR A 69 -30.83 -3.91 4.46
CA THR A 69 -30.36 -5.24 4.87
C THR A 69 -29.28 -5.15 5.94
N ILE A 70 -28.28 -4.27 5.77
CA ILE A 70 -27.24 -4.04 6.79
C ILE A 70 -27.86 -3.53 8.09
N VAL A 71 -28.70 -2.49 8.03
CA VAL A 71 -29.31 -1.89 9.23
C VAL A 71 -30.18 -2.91 9.98
N ARG A 72 -30.86 -3.81 9.26
CA ARG A 72 -31.66 -4.88 9.88
C ARG A 72 -30.78 -5.90 10.60
N GLU A 73 -29.68 -6.31 9.99
CA GLU A 73 -28.94 -7.51 10.38
C GLU A 73 -27.66 -7.24 11.18
N ALA A 74 -27.04 -6.06 11.06
CA ALA A 74 -25.74 -5.74 11.67
C ALA A 74 -25.82 -4.75 12.83
N SER A 75 -24.84 -4.87 13.72
CA SER A 75 -24.57 -3.95 14.84
C SER A 75 -23.29 -3.12 14.63
N ILE A 76 -22.39 -3.64 13.80
CA ILE A 76 -21.11 -3.03 13.44
C ILE A 76 -20.86 -3.20 11.94
N ILE A 77 -20.14 -2.28 11.32
CA ILE A 77 -19.72 -2.41 9.92
C ILE A 77 -18.23 -2.10 9.76
N THR A 78 -17.64 -2.65 8.70
CA THR A 78 -16.28 -2.33 8.27
C THR A 78 -16.35 -1.67 6.90
N PHE A 79 -15.60 -0.61 6.65
CA PHE A 79 -15.55 -0.01 5.31
C PHE A 79 -14.57 -0.81 4.47
N GLU A 80 -15.04 -1.38 3.36
CA GLU A 80 -14.21 -2.30 2.56
C GLU A 80 -12.93 -1.64 2.04
N ASN A 81 -12.99 -0.35 1.68
CA ASN A 81 -11.84 0.39 1.14
C ASN A 81 -11.67 1.81 1.70
N ALA A 82 -12.75 2.49 2.09
CA ALA A 82 -12.73 3.95 2.29
C ALA A 82 -11.77 4.45 3.39
N MET A 83 -11.37 3.59 4.33
CA MET A 83 -10.42 3.92 5.41
C MET A 83 -9.00 3.43 5.16
N LYS A 84 -8.70 2.75 4.05
CA LYS A 84 -7.35 2.28 3.71
C LYS A 84 -6.44 3.44 3.30
N TYR A 85 -5.12 3.27 3.48
CA TYR A 85 -4.13 4.32 3.27
C TYR A 85 -4.26 5.01 1.90
N GLY A 86 -4.27 4.25 0.81
CA GLY A 86 -4.37 4.78 -0.55
C GLY A 86 -5.71 5.42 -0.90
N SER A 87 -6.77 5.19 -0.13
CA SER A 87 -8.06 5.89 -0.30
C SER A 87 -8.08 7.25 0.40
N ILE A 88 -7.25 7.42 1.43
CA ILE A 88 -7.18 8.64 2.23
C ILE A 88 -6.03 9.54 1.77
N VAL A 89 -4.86 9.01 1.46
CA VAL A 89 -3.66 9.81 1.21
C VAL A 89 -3.50 10.08 -0.28
N ARG A 90 -3.49 11.36 -0.68
CA ARG A 90 -3.20 11.81 -2.04
C ARG A 90 -1.70 11.79 -2.34
N ASP A 91 -1.35 11.94 -3.62
CA ASP A 91 0.03 11.92 -4.11
C ASP A 91 0.91 13.04 -3.52
N ASN A 92 0.31 14.15 -3.10
CA ASN A 92 0.96 15.26 -2.40
C ASN A 92 1.02 15.10 -0.87
N GLY A 93 0.51 13.99 -0.32
CA GLY A 93 0.44 13.71 1.12
C GLY A 93 -0.79 14.27 1.83
N GLU A 94 -1.66 15.03 1.14
CA GLU A 94 -2.88 15.54 1.75
C GLU A 94 -3.93 14.45 1.94
N PHE A 95 -4.75 14.60 2.98
CA PHE A 95 -5.83 13.66 3.27
C PHE A 95 -7.13 13.98 2.52
N ASN A 96 -7.78 12.94 2.02
CA ASN A 96 -9.10 12.95 1.42
C ASN A 96 -10.07 12.08 2.24
N PHE A 97 -10.79 12.71 3.17
CA PHE A 97 -11.73 11.98 4.03
C PHE A 97 -13.15 11.86 3.46
N ALA A 98 -13.42 12.40 2.26
CA ALA A 98 -14.79 12.59 1.78
C ALA A 98 -15.64 11.30 1.80
N ALA A 99 -15.11 10.20 1.27
CA ALA A 99 -15.83 8.92 1.23
C ALA A 99 -16.01 8.31 2.65
N ALA A 100 -14.93 8.26 3.44
CA ALA A 100 -14.99 7.74 4.80
C ALA A 100 -15.90 8.58 5.72
N ASP A 101 -15.96 9.89 5.51
CA ASP A 101 -16.86 10.77 6.24
C ASP A 101 -18.33 10.53 5.90
N ALA A 102 -18.64 10.40 4.62
CA ALA A 102 -20.00 10.12 4.18
C ALA A 102 -20.49 8.79 4.77
N LEU A 103 -19.66 7.74 4.73
CA LEU A 103 -20.00 6.45 5.33
C LEU A 103 -20.10 6.52 6.84
N ALA A 104 -19.17 7.17 7.54
CA ALA A 104 -19.22 7.27 9.01
C ALA A 104 -20.49 8.01 9.47
N SER A 105 -20.86 9.09 8.77
CA SER A 105 -22.11 9.81 9.04
C SER A 105 -23.34 8.94 8.76
N ALA A 106 -23.36 8.22 7.63
CA ALA A 106 -24.48 7.34 7.28
C ALA A 106 -24.62 6.13 8.24
N ALA A 107 -23.50 5.59 8.72
CA ALA A 107 -23.44 4.49 9.67
C ALA A 107 -23.94 4.91 11.05
N THR A 108 -23.41 6.03 11.58
CA THR A 108 -23.81 6.57 12.88
C THR A 108 -25.28 7.00 12.89
N ALA A 109 -25.77 7.64 11.82
CA ALA A 109 -27.19 7.96 11.67
C ALA A 109 -28.10 6.72 11.65
N ALA A 110 -27.56 5.57 11.22
CA ALA A 110 -28.26 4.29 11.22
C ALA A 110 -28.06 3.48 12.51
N GLY A 111 -27.39 4.04 13.53
CA GLY A 111 -27.12 3.36 14.81
C GLY A 111 -26.08 2.24 14.72
N LEU A 112 -25.24 2.23 13.68
CA LEU A 112 -24.20 1.23 13.47
C LEU A 112 -22.88 1.71 14.09
N SER A 113 -22.19 0.81 14.79
CA SER A 113 -20.78 1.00 15.15
C SER A 113 -19.88 0.71 13.95
N ILE A 114 -18.63 1.14 14.02
CA ILE A 114 -17.64 0.95 12.96
C ILE A 114 -16.41 0.25 13.52
N HIS A 115 -15.93 -0.74 12.77
CA HIS A 115 -14.59 -1.28 12.90
C HIS A 115 -13.72 -0.65 11.81
N GLY A 116 -12.69 0.09 12.22
CA GLY A 116 -11.83 0.82 11.31
C GLY A 116 -10.80 -0.11 10.67
N HIS A 117 -10.77 -0.12 9.34
CA HIS A 117 -9.90 -0.99 8.55
C HIS A 117 -9.27 -0.18 7.40
N THR A 118 -7.96 0.01 7.34
CA THR A 118 -6.91 -0.35 8.33
C THR A 118 -5.85 0.74 8.35
N LEU A 119 -5.14 0.88 9.47
CA LEU A 119 -4.19 1.97 9.67
C LEU A 119 -2.81 1.71 9.05
N VAL A 120 -2.37 0.46 8.97
CA VAL A 120 -1.09 0.11 8.35
C VAL A 120 -1.22 -1.20 7.62
N TRP A 121 -0.97 -1.18 6.31
CA TRP A 121 -1.01 -2.37 5.47
C TRP A 121 0.02 -2.28 4.35
N HIS A 122 0.42 -3.43 3.83
CA HIS A 122 1.36 -3.51 2.71
C HIS A 122 0.71 -3.33 1.35
N SER A 123 -0.61 -3.54 1.26
CA SER A 123 -1.41 -3.32 0.06
C SER A 123 -2.11 -1.96 0.10
N GLN A 124 -2.56 -1.50 -1.08
CA GLN A 124 -3.31 -0.24 -1.25
C GLN A 124 -2.63 0.96 -0.58
N GLN A 125 -1.30 1.07 -0.73
CA GLN A 125 -0.52 2.23 -0.31
C GLN A 125 -0.55 3.32 -1.38
N ASN A 126 -0.36 4.59 -0.99
CA ASN A 126 -0.03 5.65 -1.96
C ASN A 126 1.48 5.64 -2.19
N LEU A 127 1.92 4.87 -3.19
CA LEU A 127 3.34 4.72 -3.50
C LEU A 127 3.96 6.02 -4.03
N THR A 128 3.20 6.87 -4.73
CA THR A 128 3.70 8.16 -5.23
C THR A 128 4.15 9.04 -4.08
N TYR A 129 3.31 9.20 -3.06
CA TYR A 129 3.64 9.96 -1.87
C TYR A 129 4.75 9.29 -1.04
N LEU A 130 4.66 7.97 -0.77
CA LEU A 130 5.68 7.29 0.03
C LEU A 130 7.06 7.30 -0.63
N ASN A 131 7.13 7.21 -1.97
CA ASN A 131 8.37 7.37 -2.73
C ASN A 131 8.91 8.80 -2.66
N SER A 132 8.04 9.82 -2.67
CA SER A 132 8.48 11.21 -2.56
C SER A 132 9.13 11.52 -1.20
N LEU A 133 8.73 10.82 -0.14
CA LEU A 133 9.39 10.89 1.18
C LEU A 133 10.79 10.25 1.19
N GLY A 134 11.04 9.33 0.27
CA GLY A 134 12.33 8.64 0.06
C GLY A 134 13.40 9.52 -0.60
N GLY A 135 13.01 10.60 -1.26
CA GLY A 135 13.94 11.61 -1.76
C GLY A 135 14.38 12.55 -0.64
N SER A 136 15.64 13.01 -0.68
CA SER A 136 15.93 14.35 -0.15
C SER A 136 15.15 15.36 -1.00
N PRO A 137 14.71 16.52 -0.48
CA PRO A 137 14.44 17.63 -1.37
C PRO A 137 15.70 17.82 -2.22
N ALA A 138 15.59 17.61 -3.54
CA ALA A 138 16.71 17.84 -4.43
C ALA A 138 17.19 19.27 -4.18
N PRO A 139 18.50 19.52 -4.03
CA PRO A 139 18.97 20.89 -4.04
C PRO A 139 18.48 21.52 -5.34
N VAL A 140 17.84 22.69 -5.24
CA VAL A 140 17.35 23.42 -6.41
C VAL A 140 18.56 23.67 -7.31
N VAL A 141 18.61 23.00 -8.46
CA VAL A 141 19.66 23.21 -9.46
C VAL A 141 19.35 24.54 -10.14
N VAL A 142 20.00 25.61 -9.70
CA VAL A 142 19.84 26.94 -10.27
C VAL A 142 20.70 27.05 -11.53
N ASN A 143 20.07 27.36 -12.68
CA ASN A 143 20.81 27.78 -13.86
C ASN A 143 21.37 29.18 -13.62
N LEU A 144 22.69 29.31 -13.61
CA LEU A 144 23.39 30.57 -13.36
C LEU A 144 23.43 31.48 -14.60
N LEU A 145 23.06 30.97 -15.78
CA LEU A 145 22.95 31.78 -17.00
C LEU A 145 21.61 32.50 -17.07
N ASN A 146 21.65 33.83 -17.10
CA ASN A 146 20.46 34.68 -17.20
C ASN A 146 19.82 34.70 -18.59
N ASN A 147 20.59 34.40 -19.65
CA ASN A 147 20.11 34.41 -21.05
C ASN A 147 20.66 33.21 -21.84
N GLY A 148 20.40 32.02 -21.32
CA GLY A 148 20.88 30.77 -21.92
C GLY A 148 20.24 30.44 -23.27
N GLY A 149 18.97 30.82 -23.47
CA GLY A 149 18.26 30.64 -24.75
C GLY A 149 18.52 31.75 -25.77
N PHE A 150 19.38 32.74 -25.47
CA PHE A 150 19.72 33.83 -26.40
C PHE A 150 18.53 34.70 -26.90
N GLU A 151 17.44 34.69 -26.14
CA GLU A 151 16.19 35.41 -26.44
C GLU A 151 16.24 36.89 -26.06
N LEU A 152 17.03 37.24 -25.03
CA LEU A 152 17.14 38.61 -24.56
C LEU A 152 18.20 39.36 -25.39
N GLY A 153 17.83 40.52 -25.93
CA GLY A 153 18.69 41.38 -26.75
C GLY A 153 17.99 41.84 -28.04
N THR A 154 18.69 42.60 -28.88
CA THR A 154 18.16 43.09 -30.16
C THR A 154 19.21 43.01 -31.27
N GLY A 155 18.78 42.65 -32.48
CA GLY A 155 19.69 42.49 -33.62
C GLY A 155 20.88 41.58 -33.28
N THR A 156 22.09 42.07 -33.47
CA THR A 156 23.34 41.32 -33.20
C THR A 156 23.74 41.25 -31.72
N THR A 157 22.97 41.84 -30.81
CA THR A 157 23.26 41.86 -29.37
C THR A 157 22.47 40.77 -28.62
N PHE A 158 23.09 40.21 -27.59
CA PHE A 158 22.52 39.22 -26.69
C PHE A 158 22.81 39.65 -25.26
N THR A 159 21.78 39.99 -24.49
CA THR A 159 21.96 40.44 -23.10
C THR A 159 22.69 39.37 -22.30
N ASN A 160 23.61 39.77 -21.41
CA ASN A 160 24.49 38.89 -20.63
C ASN A 160 25.55 38.10 -21.42
N TRP A 161 25.75 38.46 -22.69
CA TRP A 161 26.81 37.93 -23.53
C TRP A 161 27.54 39.07 -24.24
N SER A 162 28.86 38.98 -24.32
CA SER A 162 29.73 39.99 -24.92
C SER A 162 30.66 39.35 -25.94
N ALA A 163 30.73 39.91 -27.15
CA ALA A 163 31.70 39.51 -28.14
C ALA A 163 33.09 39.99 -27.71
N TYR A 164 33.96 39.07 -27.34
CA TYR A 164 35.34 39.38 -26.98
C TYR A 164 36.20 39.54 -28.23
N ASN A 165 35.97 38.70 -29.24
CA ASN A 165 36.63 38.75 -30.53
C ASN A 165 35.64 38.47 -31.66
N GLY A 166 35.87 39.07 -32.83
CA GLY A 166 35.06 38.82 -34.02
C GLY A 166 33.61 39.32 -33.91
N ALA A 167 33.38 40.50 -33.32
CA ALA A 167 32.02 41.02 -33.09
C ALA A 167 31.13 41.04 -34.35
N ALA A 168 31.71 41.31 -35.53
CA ALA A 168 31.00 41.29 -36.81
C ALA A 168 30.50 39.89 -37.24
N SER A 169 30.96 38.82 -36.58
CA SER A 169 30.53 37.44 -36.84
C SER A 169 29.19 37.09 -36.18
N PHE A 170 28.73 37.86 -35.18
CA PHE A 170 27.53 37.50 -34.41
C PHE A 170 26.27 38.19 -34.92
N SER A 171 25.18 37.42 -34.99
CA SER A 171 23.85 37.84 -35.42
C SER A 171 22.78 36.93 -34.81
N SER A 172 21.50 37.19 -35.09
CA SER A 172 20.39 36.33 -34.66
C SER A 172 20.11 35.25 -35.68
N GLY A 173 19.92 34.00 -35.22
CA GLY A 173 19.25 32.97 -36.00
C GLY A 173 17.74 33.13 -35.95
N THR A 174 17.03 32.82 -37.03
CA THR A 174 15.55 32.78 -37.06
C THR A 174 15.02 31.54 -37.79
N GLY A 175 13.76 31.16 -37.54
CA GLY A 175 13.12 30.02 -38.20
C GLY A 175 13.87 28.70 -37.95
N GLY A 176 14.29 28.01 -39.01
CA GLY A 176 15.04 26.73 -38.91
C GLY A 176 16.43 26.84 -38.28
N GLU A 177 16.88 28.05 -37.94
CA GLU A 177 18.11 28.34 -37.21
C GLU A 177 17.91 28.37 -35.69
N VAL A 178 16.66 28.28 -35.21
CA VAL A 178 16.26 28.32 -33.79
C VAL A 178 15.90 26.91 -33.33
N ARG A 179 16.25 26.57 -32.09
CA ARG A 179 15.85 25.29 -31.49
C ARG A 179 14.62 25.48 -30.64
N THR A 180 14.64 26.45 -29.72
CA THR A 180 13.47 26.85 -28.93
C THR A 180 13.35 28.36 -28.86
N GLY A 181 12.17 28.88 -28.53
CA GLY A 181 11.94 30.32 -28.47
C GLY A 181 11.87 30.99 -29.84
N ALA A 182 12.27 32.26 -29.92
CA ALA A 182 12.10 33.12 -31.09
C ALA A 182 13.41 33.37 -31.84
N ARG A 183 14.57 33.24 -31.18
CA ARG A 183 15.88 33.52 -31.79
C ARG A 183 17.01 32.77 -31.09
N SER A 184 17.98 32.36 -31.88
CA SER A 184 19.21 31.72 -31.39
C SER A 184 20.43 32.61 -31.64
N LEU A 185 21.58 32.23 -31.05
CA LEU A 185 22.87 32.83 -31.41
C LEU A 185 23.34 32.27 -32.75
N LYS A 186 23.59 33.15 -33.73
CA LYS A 186 24.22 32.83 -35.02
C LYS A 186 25.62 33.42 -35.08
N ALA A 187 26.62 32.59 -35.37
CA ALA A 187 28.01 33.00 -35.52
C ALA A 187 28.58 32.58 -36.87
N THR A 188 28.86 33.56 -37.74
CA THR A 188 29.44 33.34 -39.08
C THR A 188 30.96 33.55 -39.05
N VAL A 189 31.71 32.48 -39.21
CA VAL A 189 33.17 32.48 -39.26
C VAL A 189 33.61 32.50 -40.73
N ALA A 190 34.04 33.66 -41.22
CA ALA A 190 34.36 33.84 -42.64
C ALA A 190 35.64 33.12 -43.09
N ALA A 191 36.63 33.02 -42.21
CA ALA A 191 37.90 32.35 -42.47
C ALA A 191 38.36 31.61 -41.22
N ALA A 192 38.94 30.42 -41.43
CA ALA A 192 39.49 29.62 -40.34
C ALA A 192 40.70 30.33 -39.71
N GLY A 193 40.81 30.25 -38.38
CA GLY A 193 41.91 30.81 -37.63
C GLY A 193 42.07 30.12 -36.27
N GLN A 194 42.53 30.87 -35.28
CA GLN A 194 42.57 30.38 -33.91
C GLN A 194 41.15 30.30 -33.34
N SER A 195 40.87 29.32 -32.46
CA SER A 195 39.52 29.12 -31.92
C SER A 195 38.95 30.37 -31.25
N PHE A 196 39.79 31.20 -30.62
CA PHE A 196 39.36 32.45 -29.97
C PHE A 196 39.16 33.64 -30.93
N ASN A 197 39.48 33.54 -32.23
CA ASN A 197 39.32 34.65 -33.17
C ASN A 197 37.86 35.10 -33.34
N VAL A 198 36.92 34.18 -33.12
CA VAL A 198 35.49 34.46 -32.97
C VAL A 198 35.09 33.90 -31.61
N GLN A 199 34.83 34.78 -30.65
CA GLN A 199 34.66 34.41 -29.25
C GLN A 199 33.56 35.23 -28.58
N LEU A 200 32.56 34.52 -28.04
CA LEU A 200 31.48 35.12 -27.26
C LEU A 200 31.63 34.69 -25.80
N ALA A 201 31.68 35.65 -24.88
CA ALA A 201 31.82 35.40 -23.46
C ALA A 201 30.49 35.70 -22.75
N SER A 202 30.10 34.85 -21.80
CA SER A 202 29.03 35.20 -20.87
C SER A 202 29.50 36.29 -19.91
N ASP A 203 28.54 36.90 -19.21
CA ASP A 203 28.81 37.60 -17.96
C ASP A 203 29.46 36.66 -16.93
N LEU A 204 30.10 37.26 -15.93
CA LEU A 204 30.59 36.52 -14.77
C LEU A 204 29.41 36.01 -13.94
N MET A 205 29.46 34.73 -13.61
CA MET A 205 28.46 34.07 -12.79
C MET A 205 29.09 33.65 -11.46
N PRO A 206 28.36 33.77 -10.34
CA PRO A 206 28.89 33.41 -9.03
C PRO A 206 29.14 31.90 -8.94
N THR A 207 30.39 31.52 -8.67
CA THR A 207 30.83 30.12 -8.56
C THR A 207 31.60 29.92 -7.25
N LYS A 208 31.79 28.66 -6.85
CA LYS A 208 32.59 28.31 -5.66
C LYS A 208 33.86 27.59 -6.11
N VAL A 209 35.02 28.11 -5.70
CA VAL A 209 36.32 27.50 -5.99
C VAL A 209 36.33 26.04 -5.49
N GLY A 210 36.75 25.11 -6.35
CA GLY A 210 36.79 23.67 -6.03
C GLY A 210 35.48 22.91 -6.27
N VAL A 211 34.39 23.60 -6.62
CA VAL A 211 33.11 22.95 -6.97
C VAL A 211 33.07 22.64 -8.47
N ARG A 212 32.58 21.45 -8.84
CA ARG A 212 32.35 21.08 -10.24
C ARG A 212 31.07 21.72 -10.77
N TYR A 213 31.17 22.34 -11.93
CA TYR A 213 30.04 22.91 -12.67
C TYR A 213 29.91 22.24 -14.03
N LYS A 214 28.70 22.25 -14.57
CA LYS A 214 28.38 21.77 -15.91
C LYS A 214 27.81 22.90 -16.75
N PHE A 215 28.47 23.19 -17.87
CA PHE A 215 27.94 24.03 -18.94
C PHE A 215 27.43 23.15 -20.07
N SER A 216 26.20 23.36 -20.50
CA SER A 216 25.57 22.60 -21.58
C SER A 216 24.85 23.54 -22.54
N PHE A 217 24.86 23.23 -23.83
CA PHE A 217 24.12 24.00 -24.84
C PHE A 217 23.91 23.15 -26.08
N TYR A 218 22.91 23.50 -26.89
CA TYR A 218 22.71 22.90 -28.19
C TYR A 218 23.41 23.71 -29.28
N ILE A 219 24.02 23.02 -30.24
CA ILE A 219 24.71 23.64 -31.37
C ILE A 219 24.53 22.83 -32.66
N LYS A 220 24.46 23.52 -33.80
CA LYS A 220 24.64 22.94 -35.12
C LYS A 220 25.44 23.87 -36.03
N ALA A 221 25.98 23.33 -37.12
CA ALA A 221 26.67 24.09 -38.16
C ALA A 221 25.87 24.11 -39.47
N ALA A 222 26.09 25.11 -40.33
CA ALA A 222 25.48 25.18 -41.65
C ALA A 222 26.08 24.17 -42.64
N ALA A 223 27.36 23.83 -42.45
CA ALA A 223 28.08 22.81 -43.22
C ALA A 223 28.70 21.77 -42.27
N PRO A 224 28.91 20.51 -42.73
CA PRO A 224 29.57 19.49 -41.91
C PRO A 224 31.01 19.86 -41.55
N ALA A 225 31.62 19.11 -40.63
CA ALA A 225 32.99 19.30 -40.15
C ALA A 225 33.25 20.67 -39.49
N GLY A 226 32.23 21.28 -38.87
CA GLY A 226 32.42 22.42 -37.98
C GLY A 226 33.27 22.05 -36.76
N ARG A 227 33.88 23.04 -36.11
CA ARG A 227 34.70 22.82 -34.91
C ARG A 227 34.59 23.98 -33.94
N MET A 228 34.41 23.67 -32.67
CA MET A 228 34.37 24.66 -31.59
C MET A 228 34.95 24.10 -30.29
N ARG A 229 35.30 24.95 -29.34
CA ARG A 229 35.56 24.52 -27.95
C ARG A 229 34.95 25.52 -26.95
N VAL A 230 34.70 25.07 -25.72
CA VAL A 230 34.40 25.97 -24.61
C VAL A 230 35.67 26.27 -23.84
N SER A 231 35.81 27.53 -23.42
CA SER A 231 36.79 27.91 -22.40
C SER A 231 36.15 28.66 -21.23
N THR A 232 36.90 28.82 -20.13
CA THR A 232 36.46 29.57 -18.94
C THR A 232 37.29 30.83 -18.73
N GLY A 233 36.79 31.76 -17.91
CA GLY A 233 37.58 32.86 -17.37
C GLY A 233 37.04 33.35 -16.01
N PRO A 234 37.81 34.13 -15.24
CA PRO A 234 39.13 34.69 -15.56
C PRO A 234 40.28 33.67 -15.67
N SER A 235 40.24 32.59 -14.89
CA SER A 235 41.21 31.51 -15.00
C SER A 235 40.82 30.55 -16.12
N ALA A 236 41.68 30.46 -17.15
CA ALA A 236 41.37 29.68 -18.35
C ALA A 236 41.46 28.16 -18.13
N GLN A 237 40.38 27.47 -18.49
CA GLN A 237 40.28 26.02 -18.68
C GLN A 237 39.67 25.76 -20.05
N TYR A 238 40.02 24.67 -20.71
CA TYR A 238 39.59 24.36 -22.08
C TYR A 238 38.97 22.97 -22.14
N GLN A 239 37.81 22.85 -22.79
CA GLN A 239 37.10 21.58 -23.01
C GLN A 239 37.80 20.63 -23.99
N GLY A 240 38.66 21.17 -24.86
CA GLY A 240 39.11 20.48 -26.06
C GLY A 240 38.11 20.64 -27.22
N ASP A 241 38.61 20.53 -28.45
CA ASP A 241 37.82 20.76 -29.65
C ASP A 241 36.72 19.70 -29.85
N GLN A 242 35.51 20.16 -30.16
CA GLN A 242 34.33 19.38 -30.48
C GLN A 242 34.03 19.51 -31.97
N THR A 243 33.75 18.38 -32.63
CA THR A 243 33.29 18.36 -34.03
C THR A 243 31.79 18.62 -34.09
N ILE A 244 31.37 19.56 -34.94
CA ILE A 244 29.98 20.02 -35.04
C ILE A 244 29.39 19.62 -36.40
N GLY A 245 28.36 18.79 -36.36
CA GLY A 245 27.53 18.43 -37.53
C GLY A 245 26.43 19.43 -37.87
N THR A 246 25.62 19.10 -38.87
CA THR A 246 24.51 19.94 -39.37
C THR A 246 23.21 19.82 -38.57
N ASP A 247 23.10 18.79 -37.73
CA ASP A 247 21.97 18.59 -36.82
C ASP A 247 22.26 19.19 -35.43
N TRP A 248 21.20 19.55 -34.71
CA TRP A 248 21.30 20.03 -33.33
C TRP A 248 21.89 18.96 -32.42
N GLN A 249 23.06 19.23 -31.85
CA GLN A 249 23.73 18.35 -30.90
C GLN A 249 23.89 19.02 -29.55
N LEU A 250 23.78 18.23 -28.48
CA LEU A 250 24.04 18.70 -27.11
C LEU A 250 25.53 18.61 -26.81
N ILE A 251 26.15 19.73 -26.47
CA ILE A 251 27.52 19.77 -25.95
C ILE A 251 27.48 19.92 -24.44
N ASN A 252 28.33 19.17 -23.75
CA ASN A 252 28.50 19.23 -22.29
C ASN A 252 29.96 19.47 -21.95
N TYR A 253 30.22 20.48 -21.10
CA TYR A 253 31.52 20.72 -20.52
C TYR A 253 31.41 20.74 -18.99
N GLU A 254 32.10 19.82 -18.34
CA GLU A 254 32.26 19.82 -16.89
C GLU A 254 33.66 20.28 -16.50
N PHE A 255 33.74 21.18 -15.53
CA PHE A 255 35.00 21.67 -14.99
C PHE A 255 34.86 22.03 -13.52
N GLU A 256 35.98 21.95 -12.79
CA GLU A 256 36.07 22.47 -11.43
C GLU A 256 36.36 23.98 -11.50
N ALA A 257 35.55 24.79 -10.83
CA ALA A 257 35.72 26.25 -10.84
C ALA A 257 37.00 26.65 -10.09
N ARG A 258 37.81 27.49 -10.75
CA ARG A 258 39.06 28.04 -10.18
C ARG A 258 38.90 29.43 -9.57
N ASP A 259 37.80 30.10 -9.86
CA ASP A 259 37.50 31.46 -9.43
C ASP A 259 36.16 31.50 -8.68
N ALA A 260 35.95 32.50 -7.83
CA ALA A 260 34.67 32.74 -7.16
C ALA A 260 33.59 33.33 -8.09
N ASN A 261 34.00 33.77 -9.28
CA ASN A 261 33.10 34.14 -10.35
C ASN A 261 33.68 33.62 -11.65
N THR A 262 32.93 32.77 -12.36
CA THR A 262 33.38 32.16 -13.61
C THR A 262 32.46 32.57 -14.75
N ARG A 263 33.04 32.82 -15.91
CA ARG A 263 32.32 32.93 -17.18
C ARG A 263 32.68 31.77 -18.09
N VAL A 264 31.81 31.47 -19.03
CA VAL A 264 32.08 30.55 -20.12
C VAL A 264 32.25 31.33 -21.41
N LEU A 265 33.12 30.84 -22.29
CA LEU A 265 33.40 31.42 -23.59
C LEU A 265 33.20 30.37 -24.67
N LEU A 266 32.49 30.76 -25.72
CA LEU A 266 32.29 29.96 -26.92
C LEU A 266 33.40 30.34 -27.92
N ASP A 267 34.37 29.45 -28.12
CA ASP A 267 35.50 29.64 -29.04
C ASP A 267 35.17 28.98 -30.39
N LEU A 268 34.84 29.79 -31.41
CA LEU A 268 34.23 29.33 -32.66
C LEU A 268 35.13 29.53 -33.90
N GLY A 269 36.23 30.27 -33.78
CA GLY A 269 37.03 30.74 -34.92
C GLY A 269 37.84 29.68 -35.67
N ALA A 270 37.80 28.43 -35.23
CA ALA A 270 38.72 27.36 -35.67
C ALA A 270 38.47 26.91 -37.12
N VAL A 271 37.23 26.94 -37.60
CA VAL A 271 36.82 26.47 -38.92
C VAL A 271 35.83 27.46 -39.52
N ALA A 272 36.03 27.82 -40.79
CA ALA A 272 35.09 28.65 -41.53
C ALA A 272 33.75 27.91 -41.67
N ASN A 273 32.72 28.41 -40.99
CA ASN A 273 31.38 27.84 -40.96
C ASN A 273 30.41 28.85 -40.34
N THR A 274 29.12 28.55 -40.37
CA THR A 274 28.10 29.29 -39.63
C THR A 274 27.54 28.38 -38.55
N TYR A 275 27.64 28.79 -37.29
CA TYR A 275 27.15 28.05 -36.13
C TYR A 275 25.86 28.65 -35.60
N PHE A 276 24.96 27.79 -35.15
CA PHE A 276 23.72 28.15 -34.45
C PHE A 276 23.74 27.53 -33.07
N ILE A 277 23.56 28.34 -32.03
CA ILE A 277 23.71 27.93 -30.62
C ILE A 277 22.47 28.36 -29.84
N ASP A 278 21.95 27.47 -29.01
CA ASP A 278 20.70 27.67 -28.29
C ASP A 278 20.64 26.85 -26.99
N ASP A 279 19.67 27.15 -26.12
CA ASP A 279 19.33 26.40 -24.90
C ASP A 279 20.54 26.15 -23.96
N ALA A 280 21.34 27.18 -23.71
CA ALA A 280 22.51 27.09 -22.84
C ALA A 280 22.16 27.07 -21.34
N THR A 281 22.85 26.25 -20.55
CA THR A 281 22.69 26.13 -19.09
C THR A 281 24.05 26.03 -18.42
N PHE A 282 24.18 26.65 -17.26
CA PHE A 282 25.38 26.57 -16.41
C PHE A 282 24.95 26.29 -14.98
N VAL A 283 25.23 25.10 -14.47
CA VAL A 283 24.70 24.60 -13.20
C VAL A 283 25.79 23.99 -12.32
N ASP A 284 25.60 24.03 -11.01
CA ASP A 284 26.39 23.26 -10.05
C ASP A 284 26.20 21.75 -10.32
N ALA A 285 27.30 21.05 -10.59
CA ALA A 285 27.34 19.63 -10.94
C ALA A 285 27.83 18.76 -9.78
N THR A 286 27.84 19.30 -8.56
CA THR A 286 28.09 18.50 -7.35
C THR A 286 27.09 17.34 -7.30
N PRO A 287 27.54 16.08 -7.15
CA PRO A 287 26.63 14.95 -7.01
C PRO A 287 25.65 15.23 -5.87
N VAL A 288 24.35 15.19 -6.15
CA VAL A 288 23.33 15.21 -5.09
C VAL A 288 23.61 14.01 -4.19
N PRO A 289 23.88 14.20 -2.88
CA PRO A 289 24.12 13.07 -1.99
C PRO A 289 22.92 12.14 -2.00
N ALA A 290 23.19 10.82 -1.87
CA ALA A 290 22.12 9.86 -1.62
C ALA A 290 21.29 10.32 -0.40
N PRO A 291 19.97 10.04 -0.39
CA PRO A 291 19.12 10.44 0.72
C PRO A 291 19.68 10.01 2.08
N ASP A 292 19.73 10.92 3.04
CA ASP A 292 20.06 10.57 4.42
C ASP A 292 19.00 9.59 4.94
N LEU A 293 19.40 8.32 5.09
CA LEU A 293 18.51 7.24 5.53
C LEU A 293 17.89 7.51 6.90
N GLY A 294 18.56 8.28 7.77
CA GLY A 294 18.02 8.73 9.04
C GLY A 294 16.86 9.70 8.85
N GLN A 295 17.02 10.69 7.97
CA GLN A 295 15.94 11.64 7.67
C GLN A 295 14.78 11.00 6.90
N VAL A 296 15.05 10.05 6.00
CA VAL A 296 14.00 9.28 5.31
C VAL A 296 13.17 8.50 6.34
N ARG A 297 13.83 7.84 7.32
CA ARG A 297 13.13 7.19 8.44
C ARG A 297 12.24 8.15 9.22
N VAL A 298 12.75 9.33 9.57
CA VAL A 298 11.97 10.35 10.28
C VAL A 298 10.75 10.81 9.47
N ARG A 299 10.90 11.06 8.17
CA ARG A 299 9.80 11.47 7.29
C ARG A 299 8.73 10.40 7.15
N VAL A 300 9.13 9.15 6.94
CA VAL A 300 8.19 8.03 6.79
C VAL A 300 7.51 7.69 8.12
N ASP A 301 8.22 7.74 9.24
CA ASP A 301 7.62 7.56 10.57
C ASP A 301 6.62 8.68 10.90
N ALA A 302 6.98 9.93 10.61
CA ALA A 302 6.07 11.06 10.77
C ALA A 302 4.82 10.93 9.88
N ALA A 303 4.97 10.47 8.64
CA ALA A 303 3.83 10.20 7.76
C ALA A 303 2.92 9.09 8.31
N MET A 304 3.50 7.99 8.81
CA MET A 304 2.74 6.91 9.48
C MET A 304 1.99 7.43 10.71
N LYS A 305 2.68 8.16 11.59
CA LYS A 305 2.09 8.74 12.80
C LYS A 305 0.95 9.71 12.47
N ASN A 306 1.18 10.64 11.55
CA ASN A 306 0.19 11.63 11.14
C ASN A 306 -1.05 10.98 10.54
N TYR A 307 -0.88 9.94 9.74
CA TYR A 307 -2.00 9.18 9.18
C TYR A 307 -2.79 8.46 10.28
N ILE A 308 -2.11 7.68 11.14
CA ILE A 308 -2.74 6.93 12.25
C ILE A 308 -3.54 7.87 13.16
N GLN A 309 -2.90 8.92 13.65
CA GLN A 309 -3.53 9.85 14.58
C GLN A 309 -4.60 10.70 13.89
N GLY A 310 -4.42 11.05 12.62
CA GLY A 310 -5.42 11.76 11.81
C GLY A 310 -6.72 10.97 11.67
N LEU A 311 -6.63 9.68 11.32
CA LEU A 311 -7.79 8.79 11.19
C LEU A 311 -8.50 8.59 12.54
N ILE A 312 -7.75 8.22 13.57
CA ILE A 312 -8.34 7.93 14.89
C ILE A 312 -8.99 9.18 15.48
N ASN A 313 -8.29 10.32 15.49
CA ASN A 313 -8.85 11.56 16.05
C ASN A 313 -10.10 12.02 15.30
N ARG A 314 -10.16 11.79 13.98
CA ARG A 314 -11.34 12.13 13.18
C ARG A 314 -12.55 11.25 13.50
N TYR A 315 -12.35 9.97 13.81
CA TYR A 315 -13.45 9.00 13.89
C TYR A 315 -13.75 8.44 15.30
N LYS A 316 -12.93 8.72 16.32
CA LYS A 316 -13.16 8.23 17.70
C LYS A 316 -14.50 8.64 18.30
N THR A 317 -15.05 9.78 17.89
CA THR A 317 -16.39 10.25 18.29
C THR A 317 -17.48 9.94 17.25
N ARG A 318 -17.14 9.27 16.14
CA ARG A 318 -18.03 9.03 15.00
C ARG A 318 -18.28 7.54 14.77
N GLY A 319 -18.46 6.81 15.86
CA GLY A 319 -18.93 5.42 15.83
C GLY A 319 -17.83 4.36 15.70
N VAL A 320 -16.56 4.73 15.46
CA VAL A 320 -15.46 3.75 15.46
C VAL A 320 -15.19 3.27 16.88
N LYS A 321 -15.16 1.93 17.06
CA LYS A 321 -14.94 1.27 18.36
C LYS A 321 -13.64 0.47 18.42
N SER A 322 -13.13 0.07 17.27
CA SER A 322 -11.94 -0.77 17.15
C SER A 322 -11.23 -0.52 15.83
N TRP A 323 -9.94 -0.83 15.79
CA TRP A 323 -9.08 -0.67 14.61
C TRP A 323 -8.27 -1.91 14.33
N ASP A 324 -8.21 -2.29 13.06
CA ASP A 324 -7.07 -3.04 12.55
C ASP A 324 -5.89 -2.06 12.42
N VAL A 325 -4.99 -2.09 13.42
CA VAL A 325 -3.84 -1.19 13.45
C VAL A 325 -2.81 -1.59 12.41
N VAL A 326 -2.52 -2.90 12.32
CA VAL A 326 -1.66 -3.44 11.27
C VAL A 326 -2.32 -4.68 10.67
N ASN A 327 -2.39 -4.71 9.35
CA ASN A 327 -2.98 -5.79 8.57
C ASN A 327 -1.90 -6.60 7.83
N GLU A 328 -2.07 -7.91 7.79
CA GLU A 328 -1.30 -8.87 6.99
C GLU A 328 0.21 -8.74 7.13
N VAL A 329 0.66 -8.93 8.37
CA VAL A 329 2.06 -8.73 8.78
C VAL A 329 2.94 -9.90 8.34
N PHE A 330 2.35 -11.09 8.20
CA PHE A 330 3.08 -12.31 7.87
C PHE A 330 2.84 -12.76 6.42
N ALA A 331 3.88 -13.29 5.81
CA ALA A 331 3.78 -14.12 4.62
C ALA A 331 3.20 -15.51 5.01
N ASP A 332 2.79 -16.29 4.01
CA ASP A 332 2.11 -17.58 4.26
C ASP A 332 3.05 -18.63 4.87
N ASP A 333 4.37 -18.47 4.69
CA ASP A 333 5.40 -19.29 5.33
C ASP A 333 5.68 -18.91 6.81
N GLY A 334 4.94 -17.95 7.37
CA GLY A 334 5.11 -17.47 8.74
C GLY A 334 6.27 -16.50 8.95
N ASN A 335 6.95 -16.06 7.89
CA ASN A 335 7.95 -15.00 7.99
C ASN A 335 7.29 -13.62 7.98
N LEU A 336 7.89 -12.65 8.68
CA LEU A 336 7.46 -11.25 8.59
C LEU A 336 7.60 -10.77 7.14
N ARG A 337 6.60 -10.03 6.64
CA ARG A 337 6.70 -9.38 5.34
C ARG A 337 7.74 -8.26 5.40
N THR A 338 8.69 -8.34 4.49
CA THR A 338 9.76 -7.36 4.31
C THR A 338 9.60 -6.55 3.02
N GLY A 339 8.75 -7.03 2.12
CA GLY A 339 8.64 -6.57 0.74
C GLY A 339 9.32 -7.54 -0.23
N PRO A 340 10.66 -7.68 -0.22
CA PRO A 340 11.39 -8.60 -1.10
C PRO A 340 10.93 -10.06 -1.01
N ASN A 341 10.64 -10.57 0.21
CA ASN A 341 10.18 -11.96 0.39
C ASN A 341 8.75 -12.22 -0.11
N THR A 342 8.01 -11.17 -0.48
CA THR A 342 6.63 -11.28 -0.99
C THR A 342 6.47 -10.66 -2.38
N GLY A 343 7.55 -10.16 -3.00
CA GLY A 343 7.50 -9.48 -4.29
C GLY A 343 6.70 -8.18 -4.28
N THR A 344 6.46 -7.58 -3.11
CA THR A 344 5.68 -6.34 -2.95
C THR A 344 6.56 -5.21 -2.43
N THR A 345 6.25 -3.97 -2.80
CA THR A 345 6.91 -2.80 -2.20
C THR A 345 6.25 -2.53 -0.86
N TYR A 346 6.96 -2.79 0.25
CA TYR A 346 6.45 -2.54 1.59
C TYR A 346 7.22 -1.43 2.32
N HIS A 347 6.82 -0.17 2.09
CA HIS A 347 7.56 1.02 2.55
C HIS A 347 7.74 1.10 4.06
N TRP A 348 6.73 0.68 4.85
CA TRP A 348 6.81 0.73 6.31
C TRP A 348 7.94 -0.15 6.83
N PHE A 349 8.01 -1.42 6.38
CA PHE A 349 9.09 -2.30 6.81
C PHE A 349 10.43 -1.91 6.17
N SER A 350 10.47 -1.63 4.86
CA SER A 350 11.73 -1.36 4.17
C SER A 350 12.44 -0.11 4.70
N THR A 351 11.66 0.87 5.15
CA THR A 351 12.21 2.13 5.69
C THR A 351 12.38 2.06 7.20
N LEU A 352 11.33 1.71 7.95
CA LEU A 352 11.34 1.81 9.42
C LEU A 352 11.87 0.54 10.11
N GLY A 353 11.92 -0.58 9.39
CA GLY A 353 12.27 -1.88 9.94
C GLY A 353 11.19 -2.42 10.87
N ARG A 354 11.46 -3.56 11.50
CA ARG A 354 10.49 -4.34 12.30
C ARG A 354 9.73 -3.58 13.42
N ASN A 355 10.22 -2.42 13.86
CA ASN A 355 9.64 -1.66 14.96
C ASN A 355 8.39 -0.88 14.56
N TYR A 356 8.14 -0.65 13.27
CA TYR A 356 6.99 0.13 12.80
C TYR A 356 5.65 -0.37 13.36
N ILE A 357 5.52 -1.68 13.59
CA ILE A 357 4.31 -2.29 14.15
C ILE A 357 4.11 -1.82 15.58
N ALA A 358 5.16 -1.92 16.40
CA ALA A 358 5.11 -1.47 17.79
C ALA A 358 4.78 0.02 17.88
N ASP A 359 5.38 0.83 17.01
CA ASP A 359 5.16 2.28 16.98
C ASP A 359 3.75 2.62 16.49
N ALA A 360 3.21 1.92 15.49
CA ALA A 360 1.83 2.09 15.04
C ALA A 360 0.81 1.84 16.17
N PHE A 361 1.00 0.79 16.98
CA PHE A 361 0.15 0.53 18.14
C PHE A 361 0.28 1.61 19.22
N LYS A 362 1.48 2.13 19.49
CA LYS A 362 1.67 3.26 20.40
C LYS A 362 0.95 4.50 19.90
N TYR A 363 1.14 4.87 18.64
CA TYR A 363 0.48 6.03 18.02
C TYR A 363 -1.04 5.91 18.04
N ALA A 364 -1.55 4.71 17.82
CA ALA A 364 -2.99 4.44 17.89
C ALA A 364 -3.54 4.61 19.31
N ARG A 365 -2.85 4.04 20.31
CA ARG A 365 -3.24 4.19 21.71
C ARG A 365 -3.11 5.63 22.22
N GLU A 366 -2.09 6.36 21.78
CA GLU A 366 -1.91 7.79 22.08
C GLU A 366 -3.11 8.63 21.58
N ALA A 367 -3.68 8.28 20.41
CA ALA A 367 -4.80 9.01 19.83
C ALA A 367 -6.16 8.67 20.46
N ASP A 368 -6.35 7.42 20.87
CA ASP A 368 -7.57 6.94 21.54
C ASP A 368 -7.29 5.82 22.55
N ALA A 369 -7.44 6.16 23.82
CA ALA A 369 -7.30 5.22 24.94
C ALA A 369 -8.45 4.21 25.05
N SER A 370 -9.59 4.46 24.36
CA SER A 370 -10.80 3.65 24.48
C SER A 370 -11.01 2.66 23.32
N ALA A 371 -10.40 2.91 22.15
CA ALA A 371 -10.52 2.02 21.01
C ALA A 371 -9.80 0.69 21.26
N GLU A 372 -10.39 -0.41 20.80
CA GLU A 372 -9.73 -1.70 20.80
C GLU A 372 -8.79 -1.83 19.59
N LEU A 373 -7.56 -2.27 19.83
CA LEU A 373 -6.49 -2.30 18.83
C LEU A 373 -6.13 -3.74 18.45
N TYR A 374 -6.30 -4.06 17.16
CA TYR A 374 -6.12 -5.40 16.60
C TYR A 374 -4.93 -5.45 15.64
N ILE A 375 -4.26 -6.60 15.63
CA ILE A 375 -3.48 -7.07 14.49
C ILE A 375 -4.34 -8.05 13.70
N ASN A 376 -4.46 -7.87 12.39
CA ASN A 376 -5.35 -8.66 11.53
C ASN A 376 -4.56 -9.41 10.46
N ASP A 377 -4.89 -10.66 10.17
CA ASP A 377 -4.21 -11.44 9.12
C ASP A 377 -5.11 -12.57 8.57
N TYR A 378 -4.78 -13.05 7.37
CA TYR A 378 -5.45 -14.16 6.69
C TYR A 378 -4.64 -15.47 6.79
N ASN A 379 -5.23 -16.59 6.36
CA ASN A 379 -4.58 -17.91 6.34
C ASN A 379 -4.10 -18.38 7.73
N LEU A 380 -4.73 -17.92 8.81
CA LEU A 380 -4.40 -18.39 10.16
C LEU A 380 -4.98 -19.78 10.42
N GLU A 381 -5.94 -20.19 9.62
CA GLU A 381 -6.71 -21.43 9.66
C GLU A 381 -6.11 -22.57 8.84
N GLN A 382 -4.87 -22.43 8.36
CA GLN A 382 -4.17 -23.44 7.55
C GLN A 382 -3.72 -24.66 8.37
N ASN A 383 -3.64 -25.84 7.74
CA ASN A 383 -3.34 -27.10 8.44
C ASN A 383 -1.96 -27.16 9.11
N ASP A 384 -0.94 -26.56 8.50
CA ASP A 384 0.42 -26.54 9.03
C ASP A 384 0.58 -25.66 10.28
N GLN A 385 -0.38 -24.75 10.51
CA GLN A 385 -0.44 -23.80 11.61
C GLN A 385 0.77 -22.84 11.72
N VAL A 386 1.63 -22.77 10.69
CA VAL A 386 2.90 -22.04 10.75
C VAL A 386 2.68 -20.54 10.93
N LYS A 387 1.72 -19.99 10.19
CA LYS A 387 1.41 -18.55 10.21
C LYS A 387 0.78 -18.11 11.52
N VAL A 388 -0.23 -18.84 12.03
CA VAL A 388 -0.88 -18.52 13.32
C VAL A 388 0.10 -18.63 14.49
N ASP A 389 0.99 -19.62 14.49
CA ASP A 389 2.00 -19.76 15.54
C ASP A 389 3.01 -18.61 15.51
N SER A 390 3.38 -18.15 14.31
CA SER A 390 4.28 -17.00 14.13
C SER A 390 3.65 -15.70 14.59
N LEU A 391 2.37 -15.48 14.24
CA LEU A 391 1.60 -14.32 14.70
C LEU A 391 1.46 -14.31 16.22
N ILE A 392 1.06 -15.43 16.85
CA ILE A 392 0.88 -15.51 18.30
C ILE A 392 2.21 -15.27 19.04
N ARG A 393 3.31 -15.87 18.59
CA ARG A 393 4.64 -15.62 19.18
C ARG A 393 5.03 -14.14 19.09
N PHE A 394 4.75 -13.52 17.94
CA PHE A 394 5.09 -12.11 17.73
C PHE A 394 4.24 -11.19 18.60
N VAL A 395 2.92 -11.39 18.65
CA VAL A 395 2.02 -10.63 19.53
C VAL A 395 2.39 -10.81 21.00
N THR A 396 2.69 -12.04 21.44
CA THR A 396 3.14 -12.32 22.80
C THR A 396 4.40 -11.52 23.16
N ARG A 397 5.37 -11.44 22.24
CA ARG A 397 6.56 -10.61 22.41
C ARG A 397 6.24 -9.11 22.48
N LEU A 398 5.37 -8.59 21.62
CA LEU A 398 4.99 -7.18 21.66
C LEU A 398 4.27 -6.84 22.96
N LYS A 399 3.37 -7.72 23.42
CA LYS A 399 2.70 -7.60 24.72
C LYS A 399 3.68 -7.58 25.89
N SER A 400 4.70 -8.45 25.88
CA SER A 400 5.73 -8.45 26.95
C SER A 400 6.60 -7.20 26.95
N GLN A 401 6.63 -6.45 25.84
CA GLN A 401 7.27 -5.14 25.72
C GLN A 401 6.34 -3.96 26.06
N GLY A 402 5.12 -4.24 26.54
CA GLY A 402 4.14 -3.21 26.90
C GLY A 402 3.41 -2.58 25.71
N ILE A 403 3.49 -3.17 24.51
CA ILE A 403 2.77 -2.65 23.33
C ILE A 403 1.26 -2.89 23.50
N PRO A 404 0.41 -1.88 23.28
CA PRO A 404 -1.02 -1.92 23.61
C PRO A 404 -1.83 -2.67 22.54
N ILE A 405 -1.69 -3.99 22.48
CA ILE A 405 -2.50 -4.87 21.64
C ILE A 405 -3.64 -5.46 22.50
N ASP A 406 -4.88 -5.28 22.04
CA ASP A 406 -6.08 -5.76 22.73
C ASP A 406 -6.58 -7.08 22.13
N GLY A 407 -6.35 -7.29 20.83
CA GLY A 407 -6.86 -8.47 20.14
C GLY A 407 -6.13 -8.88 18.88
N ILE A 408 -6.52 -10.05 18.38
CA ILE A 408 -6.10 -10.63 17.11
C ILE A 408 -7.34 -10.80 16.22
N GLY A 409 -7.29 -10.22 15.04
CA GLY A 409 -8.24 -10.44 13.95
C GLY A 409 -7.80 -11.62 13.09
N THR A 410 -8.75 -12.50 12.76
CA THR A 410 -8.56 -13.53 11.74
C THR A 410 -9.54 -13.25 10.60
N GLN A 411 -9.02 -13.00 9.40
CA GLN A 411 -9.85 -12.66 8.24
C GLN A 411 -10.82 -13.80 7.93
N MET A 412 -10.33 -15.05 7.88
CA MET A 412 -11.12 -16.26 7.63
C MET A 412 -11.75 -16.29 6.22
N HIS A 413 -10.97 -15.89 5.20
CA HIS A 413 -11.33 -16.09 3.80
C HIS A 413 -11.17 -17.55 3.38
N ILE A 414 -12.26 -18.30 3.36
CA ILE A 414 -12.23 -19.76 3.20
C ILE A 414 -13.15 -20.25 2.09
N ASN A 415 -13.21 -21.56 1.91
CA ASN A 415 -14.11 -22.22 0.98
C ASN A 415 -14.65 -23.52 1.57
N THR A 416 -15.59 -24.17 0.89
CA THR A 416 -16.21 -25.41 1.37
C THR A 416 -15.24 -26.58 1.53
N ASN A 417 -14.05 -26.52 0.91
CA ASN A 417 -12.98 -27.52 1.05
C ASN A 417 -11.90 -27.12 2.07
N SER A 418 -12.01 -25.96 2.71
CA SER A 418 -11.03 -25.52 3.71
C SER A 418 -10.96 -26.48 4.89
N SER A 419 -9.78 -26.60 5.49
CA SER A 419 -9.54 -27.59 6.53
C SER A 419 -10.27 -27.25 7.83
N ARG A 420 -11.18 -28.13 8.23
CA ARG A 420 -11.83 -28.09 9.55
C ARG A 420 -10.84 -28.20 10.70
N ALA A 421 -9.84 -29.08 10.58
CA ALA A 421 -8.82 -29.25 11.61
C ALA A 421 -7.98 -27.98 11.78
N GLY A 422 -7.63 -27.33 10.67
CA GLY A 422 -6.91 -26.06 10.67
C GLY A 422 -7.70 -24.93 11.32
N ILE A 423 -8.99 -24.80 10.99
CA ILE A 423 -9.93 -23.85 11.61
C ILE A 423 -10.05 -24.08 13.12
N ILE A 424 -10.28 -25.33 13.54
CA ILE A 424 -10.39 -25.71 14.96
C ILE A 424 -9.11 -25.34 15.73
N ASN A 425 -7.95 -25.75 15.20
CA ASN A 425 -6.68 -25.55 15.88
C ASN A 425 -6.32 -24.06 15.96
N SER A 426 -6.59 -23.30 14.90
CA SER A 426 -6.37 -21.85 14.88
C SER A 426 -7.22 -21.13 15.93
N LEU A 427 -8.55 -21.36 15.93
CA LEU A 427 -9.46 -20.74 16.90
C LEU A 427 -9.14 -21.12 18.34
N ARG A 428 -8.72 -22.37 18.58
CA ARG A 428 -8.25 -22.83 19.90
C ARG A 428 -7.00 -22.09 20.34
N LYS A 429 -6.00 -21.94 19.47
CA LYS A 429 -4.76 -21.21 19.76
C LYS A 429 -5.02 -19.73 20.00
N LEU A 430 -5.85 -19.10 19.16
CA LEU A 430 -6.26 -17.69 19.33
C LEU A 430 -6.99 -17.48 20.65
N GLY A 431 -7.95 -18.35 20.99
CA GLY A 431 -8.66 -18.31 22.27
C GLY A 431 -7.74 -18.45 23.49
N ALA A 432 -6.71 -19.29 23.39
CA ALA A 432 -5.74 -19.51 24.46
C ALA A 432 -4.80 -18.33 24.73
N THR A 433 -4.75 -17.31 23.86
CA THR A 433 -3.88 -16.13 24.05
C THR A 433 -4.32 -15.22 25.21
N GLY A 434 -5.58 -15.30 25.64
CA GLY A 434 -6.20 -14.36 26.57
C GLY A 434 -6.56 -13.00 25.97
N LEU A 435 -6.23 -12.75 24.69
CA LEU A 435 -6.59 -11.53 23.96
C LEU A 435 -7.99 -11.64 23.36
N LYS A 436 -8.57 -10.50 22.98
CA LYS A 436 -9.80 -10.50 22.18
C LYS A 436 -9.53 -11.17 20.82
N VAL A 437 -10.49 -11.93 20.33
CA VAL A 437 -10.44 -12.57 19.01
C VAL A 437 -11.64 -12.10 18.20
N LYS A 438 -11.40 -11.57 17.01
CA LYS A 438 -12.44 -11.15 16.07
C LYS A 438 -12.29 -11.95 14.78
N ILE A 439 -13.39 -12.50 14.27
CA ILE A 439 -13.44 -12.92 12.86
C ILE A 439 -13.79 -11.67 12.05
N THR A 440 -12.87 -11.22 11.21
CA THR A 440 -12.91 -9.86 10.63
C THR A 440 -13.45 -9.82 9.21
N GLU A 441 -13.32 -10.90 8.43
CA GLU A 441 -13.57 -10.88 6.98
C GLU A 441 -14.16 -12.21 6.46
N LEU A 442 -15.06 -12.83 7.22
CA LEU A 442 -15.56 -14.17 6.89
C LEU A 442 -16.31 -14.15 5.55
N ASP A 443 -15.83 -14.98 4.62
CA ASP A 443 -16.55 -15.39 3.44
C ASP A 443 -16.21 -16.85 3.10
N ILE A 444 -17.16 -17.55 2.47
CA ILE A 444 -17.02 -18.98 2.19
C ILE A 444 -17.43 -19.24 0.76
N ARG A 445 -16.46 -19.22 -0.17
CA ARG A 445 -16.74 -19.48 -1.59
C ARG A 445 -17.18 -20.92 -1.85
N VAL A 446 -18.02 -21.09 -2.86
CA VAL A 446 -18.50 -22.40 -3.36
C VAL A 446 -17.88 -22.79 -4.70
N ASN A 447 -17.38 -21.81 -5.48
CA ASN A 447 -16.62 -22.05 -6.70
C ASN A 447 -15.16 -22.48 -6.40
N VAL A 448 -15.00 -23.65 -5.80
CA VAL A 448 -13.68 -24.16 -5.35
C VAL A 448 -12.71 -24.47 -6.49
N ALA A 449 -13.22 -24.69 -7.70
CA ALA A 449 -12.42 -25.00 -8.88
C ALA A 449 -11.97 -23.76 -9.66
N ASN A 450 -12.33 -22.55 -9.20
CA ASN A 450 -12.08 -21.29 -9.91
C ASN A 450 -12.62 -21.32 -11.35
N ALA A 451 -13.78 -21.94 -11.55
CA ALA A 451 -14.41 -22.03 -12.86
C ALA A 451 -14.82 -20.62 -13.34
N THR A 452 -14.55 -20.34 -14.61
CA THR A 452 -14.86 -19.02 -15.20
C THR A 452 -16.35 -18.79 -15.38
N THR A 453 -17.11 -19.88 -15.49
CA THR A 453 -18.57 -19.91 -15.40
C THR A 453 -18.94 -20.88 -14.29
N TYR A 454 -19.76 -20.43 -13.34
CA TYR A 454 -20.20 -21.24 -12.22
C TYR A 454 -21.59 -20.81 -11.76
N SER A 455 -22.43 -21.78 -11.42
CA SER A 455 -23.71 -21.56 -10.76
C SER A 455 -23.84 -22.57 -9.62
N PRO A 456 -24.16 -22.13 -8.39
CA PRO A 456 -24.24 -23.03 -7.26
C PRO A 456 -25.46 -23.95 -7.36
N SER A 457 -25.27 -25.23 -7.05
CA SER A 457 -26.37 -26.17 -6.82
C SER A 457 -26.88 -26.09 -5.38
N SER A 458 -28.07 -26.62 -5.11
CA SER A 458 -28.61 -26.76 -3.75
C SER A 458 -27.63 -27.48 -2.81
N PHE A 459 -26.94 -28.51 -3.32
CA PHE A 459 -25.91 -29.24 -2.59
C PHE A 459 -24.74 -28.32 -2.19
N THR A 460 -24.19 -27.55 -3.12
CA THR A 460 -23.07 -26.63 -2.80
C THR A 460 -23.47 -25.51 -1.85
N LEU A 461 -24.73 -25.03 -1.91
CA LEU A 461 -25.26 -24.07 -0.95
C LEU A 461 -25.46 -24.68 0.45
N ALA A 462 -25.81 -25.96 0.53
CA ALA A 462 -25.88 -26.68 1.81
C ALA A 462 -24.48 -26.88 2.42
N LEU A 463 -23.46 -27.21 1.61
CA LEU A 463 -22.07 -27.27 2.07
C LEU A 463 -21.56 -25.92 2.58
N GLN A 464 -21.89 -24.83 1.88
CA GLN A 464 -21.57 -23.48 2.33
C GLN A 464 -22.23 -23.17 3.68
N ALA A 465 -23.52 -23.48 3.81
CA ALA A 465 -24.27 -23.24 5.02
C ALA A 465 -23.70 -24.01 6.22
N GLU A 466 -23.39 -25.29 6.02
CA GLU A 466 -22.76 -26.12 7.04
C GLU A 466 -21.38 -25.56 7.45
N MET A 467 -20.55 -25.10 6.50
CA MET A 467 -19.23 -24.53 6.85
C MET A 467 -19.37 -23.22 7.63
N TYR A 468 -20.35 -22.35 7.29
CA TYR A 468 -20.66 -21.16 8.08
C TYR A 468 -21.07 -21.53 9.52
N GLN A 469 -21.98 -22.48 9.68
CA GLN A 469 -22.39 -22.96 11.00
C GLN A 469 -21.21 -23.53 11.78
N PHE A 470 -20.38 -24.34 11.11
CA PHE A 470 -19.21 -24.97 11.71
C PHE A 470 -18.22 -23.92 12.24
N VAL A 471 -17.81 -22.94 11.44
CA VAL A 471 -16.87 -21.89 11.85
C VAL A 471 -17.38 -21.12 13.07
N ILE A 472 -18.64 -20.69 13.04
CA ILE A 472 -19.24 -19.91 14.13
C ILE A 472 -19.39 -20.76 15.39
N ALA A 473 -19.80 -22.03 15.27
CA ALA A 473 -19.86 -22.96 16.39
C ALA A 473 -18.47 -23.19 17.00
N GLN A 474 -17.41 -23.30 16.18
CA GLN A 474 -16.04 -23.45 16.69
C GLN A 474 -15.54 -22.16 17.37
N TYR A 475 -15.88 -20.99 16.84
CA TYR A 475 -15.57 -19.70 17.48
C TYR A 475 -16.24 -19.61 18.86
N MET A 476 -17.53 -19.95 18.93
CA MET A 476 -18.30 -20.01 20.18
C MET A 476 -17.77 -21.07 21.16
N LYS A 477 -17.18 -22.16 20.67
CA LYS A 477 -16.62 -23.22 21.51
C LYS A 477 -15.24 -22.86 22.07
N TYR A 478 -14.35 -22.35 21.22
CA TYR A 478 -12.93 -22.23 21.56
C TYR A 478 -12.48 -20.83 21.97
N VAL A 479 -13.22 -19.78 21.60
CA VAL A 479 -12.95 -18.42 22.09
C VAL A 479 -13.84 -18.17 23.31
N PRO A 480 -13.29 -17.91 24.51
CA PRO A 480 -14.08 -17.61 25.70
C PRO A 480 -14.95 -16.35 25.53
N ALA A 481 -16.14 -16.32 26.15
CA ALA A 481 -17.12 -15.24 25.94
C ALA A 481 -16.55 -13.81 26.12
N PRO A 482 -15.72 -13.49 27.14
CA PRO A 482 -15.13 -12.15 27.28
C PRO A 482 -14.14 -11.76 26.17
N GLN A 483 -13.59 -12.76 25.46
CA GLN A 483 -12.66 -12.56 24.35
C GLN A 483 -13.37 -12.46 23.00
N ARG A 484 -14.69 -12.70 22.92
CA ARG A 484 -15.41 -12.67 21.64
C ARG A 484 -15.70 -11.24 21.18
N ALA A 485 -14.80 -10.69 20.36
CA ALA A 485 -14.94 -9.34 19.83
C ALA A 485 -15.87 -9.22 18.62
N GLY A 486 -16.34 -10.34 18.08
CA GLY A 486 -17.38 -10.35 17.07
C GLY A 486 -16.99 -11.03 15.76
N ILE A 487 -17.95 -11.01 14.82
CA ILE A 487 -17.82 -11.60 13.50
C ILE A 487 -18.28 -10.59 12.45
N THR A 488 -17.46 -10.35 11.45
CA THR A 488 -17.81 -9.56 10.27
C THR A 488 -17.79 -10.46 9.04
N ILE A 489 -18.87 -10.45 8.26
CA ILE A 489 -18.95 -11.10 6.95
C ILE A 489 -18.42 -10.12 5.89
N TRP A 490 -17.53 -10.55 4.99
CA TRP A 490 -16.86 -9.63 4.05
C TRP A 490 -17.68 -9.30 2.79
N GLY A 491 -18.86 -8.72 3.02
CA GLY A 491 -19.82 -8.31 2.00
C GLY A 491 -21.25 -8.65 2.39
N VAL A 492 -22.23 -8.17 1.61
CA VAL A 492 -23.66 -8.39 1.88
C VAL A 492 -24.27 -9.40 0.91
N ASP A 493 -24.42 -9.02 -0.36
CA ASP A 493 -24.98 -9.85 -1.43
C ASP A 493 -23.90 -10.36 -2.39
N ASP A 494 -24.09 -11.59 -2.89
CA ASP A 494 -23.12 -12.26 -3.76
C ASP A 494 -22.60 -11.41 -4.94
N PRO A 495 -23.45 -10.66 -5.68
CA PRO A 495 -22.96 -9.85 -6.81
C PRO A 495 -21.91 -8.79 -6.45
N LYS A 496 -21.97 -8.26 -5.23
CA LYS A 496 -21.11 -7.16 -4.75
C LYS A 496 -19.95 -7.63 -3.87
N GLY A 497 -19.79 -8.94 -3.67
CA GLY A 497 -18.64 -9.47 -2.95
C GLY A 497 -17.33 -9.24 -3.70
N TRP A 498 -16.25 -8.90 -2.98
CA TRP A 498 -14.94 -8.57 -3.56
C TRP A 498 -14.33 -9.68 -4.43
N LEU A 499 -14.64 -10.95 -4.15
CA LEU A 499 -14.18 -12.10 -4.94
C LEU A 499 -15.02 -12.33 -6.21
N ASN A 500 -16.22 -11.76 -6.27
CA ASN A 500 -17.17 -12.01 -7.34
C ASN A 500 -16.86 -11.12 -8.56
N THR A 501 -16.33 -11.74 -9.61
CA THR A 501 -16.01 -11.05 -10.86
C THR A 501 -16.76 -11.67 -12.04
N ALA A 502 -16.89 -10.93 -13.14
CA ALA A 502 -17.54 -11.43 -14.36
C ALA A 502 -16.92 -12.71 -14.92
N VAL A 503 -15.65 -12.98 -14.61
CA VAL A 503 -14.89 -14.14 -15.08
C VAL A 503 -14.59 -15.15 -13.98
N ARG A 504 -15.09 -14.92 -12.76
CA ARG A 504 -14.92 -15.81 -11.60
C ARG A 504 -16.01 -15.49 -10.57
N PRO A 505 -17.23 -16.03 -10.73
CA PRO A 505 -18.30 -15.86 -9.76
C PRO A 505 -18.13 -16.84 -8.58
N GLU A 506 -18.32 -16.37 -7.35
CA GLU A 506 -17.84 -17.09 -6.14
C GLU A 506 -18.95 -17.42 -5.13
N TYR A 507 -20.04 -16.66 -5.15
CA TYR A 507 -21.24 -16.82 -4.32
C TYR A 507 -20.95 -17.02 -2.83
N ALA A 508 -20.03 -16.23 -2.26
CA ALA A 508 -19.45 -16.50 -0.94
C ALA A 508 -20.26 -15.96 0.27
N LEU A 509 -21.32 -15.20 0.04
CA LEU A 509 -21.99 -14.36 1.04
C LEU A 509 -23.36 -14.91 1.47
N LEU A 510 -24.10 -14.15 2.30
CA LEU A 510 -25.33 -14.62 2.94
C LEU A 510 -26.62 -14.33 2.14
N PHE A 511 -26.56 -13.41 1.19
CA PHE A 511 -27.72 -12.94 0.43
C PHE A 511 -27.51 -13.11 -1.08
N ASN A 512 -28.59 -13.47 -1.78
CA ASN A 512 -28.64 -13.46 -3.24
C ASN A 512 -28.72 -12.03 -3.79
N ALA A 513 -28.64 -11.89 -5.11
CA ALA A 513 -28.71 -10.60 -5.81
C ALA A 513 -29.98 -9.77 -5.51
N ASP A 514 -31.08 -10.44 -5.19
CA ASP A 514 -32.36 -9.82 -4.84
C ASP A 514 -32.53 -9.56 -3.33
N TYR A 515 -31.47 -9.82 -2.55
CA TYR A 515 -31.43 -9.79 -1.08
C TYR A 515 -32.26 -10.87 -0.38
N SER A 516 -32.70 -11.91 -1.12
CA SER A 516 -33.24 -13.11 -0.49
C SER A 516 -32.15 -13.87 0.28
N LYS A 517 -32.55 -14.48 1.40
CA LYS A 517 -31.65 -15.19 2.32
C LYS A 517 -31.23 -16.53 1.71
N LYS A 518 -29.92 -16.81 1.72
CA LYS A 518 -29.39 -18.13 1.36
C LYS A 518 -29.48 -19.10 2.55
N PRO A 519 -29.35 -20.42 2.33
CA PRO A 519 -29.18 -21.38 3.42
C PRO A 519 -28.07 -20.99 4.42
N ALA A 520 -27.00 -20.36 3.91
CA ALA A 520 -25.92 -19.82 4.73
C ALA A 520 -26.39 -18.81 5.79
N TYR A 521 -27.34 -17.92 5.45
CA TYR A 521 -27.90 -16.97 6.42
C TYR A 521 -28.57 -17.70 7.59
N SER A 522 -29.40 -18.69 7.29
CA SER A 522 -30.08 -19.49 8.31
C SER A 522 -29.09 -20.25 9.20
N ALA A 523 -28.04 -20.81 8.60
CA ALA A 523 -27.00 -21.56 9.30
C ALA A 523 -26.18 -20.67 10.25
N VAL A 524 -25.81 -19.45 9.80
CA VAL A 524 -25.20 -18.43 10.65
C VAL A 524 -26.10 -18.11 11.85
N LYS A 525 -27.39 -17.87 11.60
CA LYS A 525 -28.34 -17.54 12.68
C LYS A 525 -28.51 -18.68 13.68
N GLN A 526 -28.60 -19.92 13.21
CA GLN A 526 -28.68 -21.11 14.06
C GLN A 526 -27.43 -21.27 14.92
N ALA A 527 -26.24 -21.09 14.34
CA ALA A 527 -24.97 -21.17 15.08
C ALA A 527 -24.87 -20.12 16.19
N LEU A 528 -25.32 -18.89 15.94
CA LEU A 528 -25.36 -17.82 16.95
C LEU A 528 -26.32 -18.14 18.10
N GLN A 529 -27.39 -18.89 17.81
CA GLN A 529 -28.35 -19.40 18.81
C GLN A 529 -27.88 -20.67 19.52
N GLY A 530 -26.71 -21.22 19.15
CA GLY A 530 -26.20 -22.48 19.69
C GLY A 530 -26.97 -23.72 19.24
N LYS A 531 -27.59 -23.67 18.05
CA LYS A 531 -28.35 -24.77 17.43
C LYS A 531 -27.55 -25.53 16.38
#